data_AF-A0A1X1R2L2-F1
#
_entry.id   AF-A0A1X1R2L2-F1
#
_cell.length_a   1.000
_cell.length_b   1.000
_cell.length_c   1.000
_cell.angle_alpha   90.00
_cell.angle_beta   90.00
_cell.angle_gamma   90.00
#
_symmetry.space_group_name_H-M   'P 1'
#
loop_
_entity.id
_entity.type
_entity.pdbx_description
1 polymer ?
#
loop_
_entity_poly.entity_id
_entity_poly.type
_entity_poly.pdbx_seq_one_letter_code
_entity_poly.pdbx_strand_id
1 'polypeptide(L)'
;MLLVVAFIIRFIWWILATAALVGLFFVVRAIGRWDARRSAERLRHRQAIAARADQQHNWVLRGDDRGIYGPAGAELMHYLYPAASRVQRLNRRC
;
A
#
# COMPACT_ATOMS: atom_id res chain seq x y z
N MET A 1 12.83 7.51 59.45
CA MET A 1 13.31 6.36 58.67
C MET A 1 12.32 5.91 57.59
N LEU A 2 11.04 5.69 57.89
CA LEU A 2 10.04 5.24 56.89
C LEU A 2 9.85 6.19 55.69
N LEU A 3 9.89 7.52 55.92
CA LEU A 3 9.81 8.51 54.84
C LEU A 3 10.98 8.41 53.85
N VAL A 4 12.18 8.13 54.37
CA VAL A 4 13.40 7.96 53.55
C VAL A 4 13.29 6.69 52.72
N VAL A 5 12.81 5.60 53.31
CA VAL A 5 12.58 4.33 52.59
C VAL A 5 11.54 4.50 51.47
N ALA A 6 10.41 5.15 51.77
CA ALA A 6 9.39 5.43 50.76
C ALA A 6 9.91 6.32 49.62
N PHE A 7 10.76 7.29 49.95
CA PHE A 7 11.42 8.15 48.96
C PHE A 7 12.37 7.36 48.06
N ILE A 8 13.21 6.49 48.63
CA ILE A 8 14.13 5.64 47.87
C ILE A 8 13.36 4.71 46.92
N ILE A 9 12.32 4.03 47.42
CA ILE A 9 11.49 3.14 46.61
C ILE A 9 10.90 3.92 45.42
N ARG A 10 10.36 5.12 45.66
CA ARG A 10 9.80 5.97 44.61
C ARG A 10 10.84 6.30 43.53
N PHE A 11 12.06 6.66 43.91
CA PHE A 11 13.11 7.00 42.96
C PHE A 11 13.60 5.81 42.13
N ILE A 12 13.69 4.61 42.73
CA ILE A 12 14.06 3.39 41.99
C ILE A 12 13.04 3.11 40.89
N TRP A 13 11.75 3.24 41.18
CA TRP A 13 10.70 3.05 40.16
C TRP A 13 10.80 4.04 39.00
N TRP A 14 11.14 5.30 39.28
CA TRP A 14 11.38 6.28 38.23
C TRP A 14 12.58 5.91 37.35
N ILE A 15 13.69 5.46 37.95
CA ILE A 15 14.87 5.01 37.20
C ILE A 15 14.54 3.81 36.32
N LEU A 16 13.82 2.82 36.87
CA LEU A 16 13.38 1.65 36.10
C LEU A 16 12.44 2.03 34.95
N ALA A 17 11.49 2.94 35.19
CA ALA A 17 10.59 3.42 34.15
C ALA A 17 11.35 4.12 33.01
N THR A 18 12.30 4.99 33.35
CA THR A 18 13.14 5.65 32.34
C THR A 18 14.00 4.65 31.57
N ALA A 19 14.64 3.70 32.27
CA ALA A 19 15.43 2.66 31.63
C ALA A 19 14.59 1.80 30.68
N ALA A 20 13.37 1.45 31.08
CA ALA A 20 12.43 0.70 30.24
C ALA A 20 12.03 1.48 28.99
N LEU A 21 11.74 2.78 29.11
CA LEU A 21 11.40 3.64 27.96
C LEU A 21 12.57 3.76 26.97
N VAL A 22 13.79 3.93 27.47
CA VAL A 22 14.99 3.98 26.62
C VAL A 22 15.20 2.63 25.93
N GLY A 23 15.10 1.52 26.67
CA GLY A 23 15.18 0.17 26.11
C GLY A 23 14.16 -0.07 25.00
N LEU A 24 12.89 0.30 25.24
CA LEU A 24 11.82 0.19 24.25
C LEU A 24 12.12 1.01 22.99
N PHE A 25 12.63 2.23 23.15
CA PHE A 25 13.03 3.06 22.01
C PHE A 25 14.09 2.37 21.14
N PHE A 26 15.11 1.76 21.74
CA PHE A 26 16.13 1.01 21.00
C PHE A 26 15.56 -0.23 20.32
N VAL A 27 14.65 -0.96 20.98
CA VAL A 27 13.98 -2.13 20.39
C VAL A 27 13.15 -1.73 19.18
N VAL A 28 12.30 -0.70 19.29
CA VAL A 28 11.50 -0.18 18.17
C VAL A 28 12.40 0.28 17.03
N ARG A 29 13.48 1.00 17.33
CA ARG A 29 14.46 1.45 16.33
C ARG A 29 15.14 0.27 15.63
N ALA A 30 15.50 -0.77 16.37
CA ALA A 30 16.12 -1.98 15.81
C ALA A 30 15.14 -2.73 14.89
N ILE A 31 13.89 -2.89 15.31
CA ILE A 31 12.82 -3.51 14.51
C ILE A 31 12.60 -2.72 13.22
N GLY A 32 12.51 -1.38 13.29
CA GLY A 32 12.35 -0.54 12.10
C GLY A 32 13.51 -0.67 11.12
N ARG A 33 14.76 -0.76 11.61
CA ARG A 33 15.94 -0.99 10.75
C ARG A 33 15.96 -2.39 10.14
N TRP A 34 15.45 -3.39 10.86
CA TRP A 34 15.33 -4.76 10.35
C TRP A 34 14.23 -4.86 9.28
N ASP A 35 13.09 -4.22 9.51
CA ASP A 35 12.01 -4.17 8.52
C ASP A 35 12.39 -3.34 7.29
N ALA A 36 13.18 -2.27 7.43
CA ALA A 36 13.66 -1.48 6.29
C ALA A 36 14.42 -2.32 5.25
N ARG A 37 15.14 -3.37 5.67
CA ARG A 37 15.81 -4.29 4.75
C ARG A 37 14.82 -5.19 4.00
N ARG A 38 13.70 -5.52 4.63
CA ARG A 38 12.66 -6.41 4.09
C ARG A 38 11.57 -5.64 3.34
N SER A 39 11.39 -4.36 3.64
CA SER A 39 10.44 -3.47 2.98
C SER A 39 10.91 -3.09 1.58
N ALA A 40 12.22 -3.03 1.32
CA ALA A 40 12.76 -2.78 -0.01
C ALA A 40 12.29 -3.82 -1.05
N GLU A 41 12.28 -5.11 -0.69
CA GLU A 41 11.79 -6.17 -1.58
C GLU A 41 10.27 -6.08 -1.80
N ARG A 42 9.51 -5.80 -0.72
CA ARG A 42 8.06 -5.60 -0.80
C ARG A 42 7.68 -4.38 -1.63
N LEU A 43 8.47 -3.30 -1.54
CA LEU A 43 8.26 -2.08 -2.30
C LEU A 43 8.49 -2.32 -3.79
N ARG A 44 9.55 -3.04 -4.16
CA ARG A 44 9.79 -3.46 -5.56
C ARG A 44 8.65 -4.31 -6.11
N HIS A 45 8.15 -5.26 -5.34
CA HIS A 45 7.03 -6.08 -5.76
C HIS A 45 5.75 -5.27 -5.99
N ARG A 46 5.43 -4.34 -5.08
CA ARG A 46 4.29 -3.44 -5.21
C ARG A 46 4.43 -2.49 -6.40
N GLN A 47 5.62 -1.96 -6.66
CA GLN A 47 5.88 -1.14 -7.84
C GLN A 47 5.70 -1.92 -9.14
N ALA A 48 6.13 -3.19 -9.17
CA ALA A 48 5.91 -4.04 -10.34
C ALA A 48 4.42 -4.31 -10.59
N ILE A 49 3.62 -4.50 -9.53
CA ILE A 49 2.16 -4.65 -9.65
C ILE A 49 1.52 -3.34 -10.13
N ALA A 50 1.90 -2.21 -9.54
CA ALA A 50 1.41 -0.89 -9.92
C ALA A 50 1.70 -0.59 -11.40
N ALA A 51 2.93 -0.86 -11.87
CA ALA A 51 3.30 -0.68 -13.27
C ALA A 51 2.45 -1.51 -14.24
N ARG A 52 2.09 -2.74 -13.87
CA ARG A 52 1.18 -3.59 -14.69
C ARG A 52 -0.25 -3.06 -14.67
N ALA A 53 -0.72 -2.60 -13.52
CA ALA A 53 -2.04 -1.99 -13.39
C ALA A 53 -2.14 -0.70 -14.22
N ASP A 54 -1.10 0.14 -14.19
CA ASP A 54 -1.02 1.36 -14.98
C ASP A 54 -0.99 1.04 -16.48
N GLN A 55 -0.31 -0.03 -16.89
CA GLN A 55 -0.31 -0.49 -18.28
C GLN A 55 -1.71 -0.91 -18.74
N GLN A 56 -2.43 -1.69 -17.92
CA GLN A 56 -3.82 -2.06 -18.19
C GLN A 56 -4.75 -0.84 -18.23
N HIS A 57 -4.57 0.11 -17.30
CA HIS A 57 -5.32 1.36 -17.27
C HIS A 57 -5.09 2.19 -18.54
N ASN A 58 -3.85 2.27 -19.02
CA ASN A 58 -3.50 2.98 -20.26
C ASN A 58 -4.09 2.31 -21.52
N TRP A 59 -4.23 0.99 -21.53
CA TRP A 59 -4.93 0.28 -22.62
C TRP A 59 -6.40 0.65 -22.68
N VAL A 60 -7.08 0.69 -21.53
CA VAL A 60 -8.48 1.15 -21.45
C VAL A 60 -8.62 2.60 -21.91
N LEU A 61 -7.72 3.49 -21.49
CA LEU A 61 -7.74 4.90 -21.94
C LEU A 61 -7.51 5.04 -23.46
N ARG A 62 -6.78 4.11 -24.08
CA ARG A 62 -6.58 4.07 -25.54
C ARG A 62 -7.74 3.41 -26.29
N GLY A 63 -8.79 2.98 -25.59
CA GLY A 63 -9.96 2.31 -26.17
C GLY A 63 -9.70 0.85 -26.54
N ASP A 64 -8.69 0.21 -25.93
CA ASP A 64 -8.48 -1.23 -26.06
C ASP A 64 -9.31 -1.97 -25.01
N ASP A 65 -10.52 -2.38 -25.41
CA ASP A 65 -11.52 -3.05 -24.57
C ASP A 65 -11.10 -4.48 -24.14
N ARG A 66 -9.95 -4.99 -24.61
CA ARG A 66 -9.44 -6.34 -24.29
C ARG A 66 -8.91 -6.48 -22.87
N GLY A 67 -8.71 -5.36 -22.16
CA GLY A 67 -7.95 -5.30 -20.90
C GLY A 67 -8.50 -6.11 -19.72
N ILE A 68 -9.80 -6.43 -19.69
CA ILE A 68 -10.43 -7.15 -18.56
C ILE A 68 -10.90 -8.56 -18.96
N TYR A 69 -11.39 -8.75 -20.18
CA TYR A 69 -12.04 -10.01 -20.58
C TYR A 69 -11.34 -10.76 -21.74
N GLY A 70 -10.16 -10.27 -22.17
CA GLY A 70 -9.49 -10.77 -23.37
C GLY A 70 -10.26 -10.45 -24.66
N PRO A 71 -9.74 -10.83 -25.83
CA PRO A 71 -10.41 -10.55 -27.11
C PRO A 71 -11.82 -11.13 -27.20
N ALA A 72 -12.03 -12.36 -26.70
CA ALA A 72 -13.34 -13.01 -26.71
C ALA A 72 -14.38 -12.31 -25.82
N GLY A 73 -13.98 -11.81 -24.64
CA GLY A 73 -14.90 -11.11 -23.77
C GLY A 73 -15.11 -9.63 -24.14
N ALA A 74 -14.14 -9.00 -24.80
CA ALA A 74 -14.34 -7.70 -25.43
C ALA A 74 -15.40 -7.78 -26.54
N GLU A 75 -15.36 -8.83 -27.36
CA GLU A 75 -16.37 -9.12 -28.38
C GLU A 75 -17.76 -9.38 -27.75
N LEU A 76 -17.81 -10.13 -26.65
CA LEU A 76 -19.05 -10.36 -25.90
C LEU A 76 -19.64 -9.07 -25.31
N MET A 77 -18.80 -8.17 -24.79
CA MET A 77 -19.27 -6.88 -24.27
C MET A 77 -19.82 -5.97 -25.37
N HIS A 78 -19.20 -5.99 -26.56
CA HIS A 78 -19.72 -5.31 -27.74
C HIS A 78 -21.10 -5.84 -28.17
N TYR A 79 -21.32 -7.14 -28.01
CA TYR A 79 -22.61 -7.78 -28.28
C TYR A 79 -23.68 -7.42 -27.23
N LEU A 80 -23.33 -7.43 -25.94
CA LEU A 80 -24.25 -7.12 -24.84
C LEU A 80 -24.64 -5.63 -24.77
N TYR A 81 -23.73 -4.72 -25.11
CA TYR A 81 -23.94 -3.27 -25.05
C TYR A 81 -23.63 -2.58 -26.40
N PRO A 82 -24.51 -2.73 -27.41
CA PRO A 82 -24.25 -2.22 -28.77
C PRO A 82 -24.25 -0.68 -28.89
N ALA A 83 -24.72 0.04 -27.86
CA ALA A 83 -24.90 1.49 -27.88
C ALA A 83 -23.58 2.29 -27.91
N ALA A 84 -22.50 1.76 -27.34
CA ALA A 84 -21.20 2.45 -27.31
C ALA A 84 -20.63 2.68 -28.71
N SER A 85 -20.74 1.70 -29.60
CA SER A 85 -20.29 1.77 -30.99
C SER A 85 -21.07 2.80 -31.85
N ARG A 86 -22.33 3.09 -31.47
CA ARG A 86 -23.18 4.09 -32.14
C ARG A 86 -22.74 5.51 -31.78
N VAL A 87 -22.42 5.74 -30.50
CA VAL A 87 -21.92 7.03 -29.99
C VAL A 87 -20.54 7.34 -30.56
N GLN A 88 -19.63 6.37 -30.62
CA GLN A 88 -18.29 6.57 -31.19
C GLN A 88 -18.31 6.87 -32.70
N ARG A 89 -19.24 6.27 -33.46
CA ARG A 89 -19.45 6.59 -34.88
C ARG A 89 -19.99 8.00 -35.12
N LEU A 90 -20.85 8.49 -34.24
CA LEU A 90 -21.32 9.89 -34.28
C LEU A 90 -20.18 10.87 -33.99
N ASN A 91 -19.32 10.56 -33.02
CA ASN A 91 -18.20 11.43 -32.64
C ASN A 91 -17.07 11.50 -33.70
N ARG A 92 -16.91 10.48 -34.57
CA ARG A 92 -15.93 10.48 -35.69
C ARG A 92 -16.40 11.21 -36.95
N ARG A 93 -17.67 11.64 -37.02
CA ARG A 93 -18.24 12.36 -38.17
C ARG A 93 -18.25 13.89 -37.98
N CYS A 94 -17.84 14.37 -36.82
CA CYS A 94 -17.51 15.76 -36.56
C CYS A 94 -15.99 15.93 -36.61
#